data_AF-A0A924TM18-F1
#
_entry.id   AF-A0A924TM18-F1
#
_cell.length_a   1.000
_cell.length_b   1.000
_cell.length_c   1.000
_cell.angle_alpha   90.00
_cell.angle_beta   90.00
_cell.angle_gamma   90.00
#
_symmetry.space_group_name_H-M   'P 1'
#
loop_
_entity.id
_entity.type
_entity.pdbx_description
1 polymer ?
#
loop_
_entity_poly.entity_id
_entity_poly.type
_entity_poly.pdbx_seq_one_letter_code
_entity_poly.pdbx_strand_id
1 'polypeptide(L)'
;MPTDSAPHLIVPFASCSGDDWLQAMSSIELTNLGKLLGGMKGVDTDAGQADRLCARHEGLLAKGWGLPASADGLIPWAALEAKANLNEGWAVITPCHWAMGREHATLTDPATLGLLEAESRTL
;
A
#
# COMPACT_ATOMS: atom_id res chain seq x y z
N MET A 1 -9.19 -5.50 20.01
CA MET A 1 -9.19 -6.20 18.71
C MET A 1 -10.60 -6.09 18.16
N PRO A 2 -10.83 -5.62 16.93
CA PRO A 2 -12.18 -5.58 16.36
C PRO A 2 -12.76 -7.00 16.38
N THR A 3 -13.97 -7.14 16.90
CA THR A 3 -14.64 -8.42 17.22
C THR A 3 -15.48 -8.99 16.07
N ASP A 4 -15.42 -8.40 14.87
CA ASP A 4 -16.17 -8.90 13.73
C ASP A 4 -15.29 -9.85 12.91
N SER A 5 -15.62 -11.13 12.96
CA SER A 5 -14.85 -12.23 12.34
C SER A 5 -15.19 -12.41 10.85
N ALA A 6 -15.79 -11.41 10.21
CA ALA A 6 -16.09 -11.46 8.80
C ALA A 6 -14.77 -11.35 7.99
N PRO A 7 -14.52 -12.27 7.03
CA PRO A 7 -13.35 -12.15 6.18
C PRO A 7 -13.42 -10.89 5.31
N HIS A 8 -12.39 -10.05 5.37
CA HIS A 8 -12.25 -8.85 4.54
C HIS A 8 -11.30 -9.12 3.37
N LEU A 9 -11.70 -8.72 2.15
CA LEU A 9 -10.86 -8.74 0.96
C LEU A 9 -10.49 -7.31 0.56
N ILE A 10 -9.20 -7.01 0.51
CA ILE A 10 -8.65 -5.79 -0.06
C ILE A 10 -7.94 -6.19 -1.35
N VAL A 11 -8.26 -5.52 -2.47
CA VAL A 11 -7.57 -5.70 -3.75
C VAL A 11 -6.68 -4.47 -3.97
N PRO A 12 -5.36 -4.56 -3.76
CA PRO A 12 -4.44 -3.46 -4.00
C PRO A 12 -4.48 -3.03 -5.47
N PHE A 13 -4.29 -1.73 -5.72
CA PHE A 13 -4.19 -1.16 -7.07
C PHE A 13 -5.39 -1.45 -8.00
N ALA A 14 -6.57 -1.72 -7.44
CA ALA A 14 -7.76 -2.13 -8.20
C ALA A 14 -8.39 -1.03 -9.09
N SER A 15 -8.04 0.24 -8.89
CA SER A 15 -8.45 1.31 -9.79
C SER A 15 -7.29 2.22 -10.17
N CYS A 16 -7.32 2.68 -11.42
CA CYS A 16 -6.35 3.55 -12.04
C CYS A 16 -7.07 4.79 -12.58
N SER A 17 -6.38 5.93 -12.58
CA SER A 17 -6.88 7.20 -13.13
C SER A 17 -6.60 7.38 -14.63
N GLY A 18 -5.95 6.41 -15.28
CA GLY A 18 -5.63 6.46 -16.69
C GLY A 18 -6.83 6.16 -17.59
N ASP A 19 -6.86 6.78 -18.77
CA ASP A 19 -8.00 6.74 -19.71
C ASP A 19 -8.35 5.32 -20.17
N ASP A 20 -7.36 4.43 -20.29
CA ASP A 20 -7.55 3.06 -20.76
C ASP A 20 -8.07 2.09 -19.68
N TRP A 21 -8.19 2.54 -18.42
CA TRP A 21 -8.56 1.66 -17.31
C TRP A 21 -9.96 1.05 -17.48
N LEU A 22 -10.94 1.84 -17.91
CA LEU A 22 -12.32 1.36 -18.06
C LEU A 22 -12.40 0.31 -19.18
N GLN A 23 -11.68 0.53 -20.27
CA GLN A 23 -11.60 -0.41 -21.38
C GLN A 23 -10.94 -1.73 -20.94
N ALA A 24 -9.81 -1.65 -20.22
CA ALA A 24 -9.15 -2.83 -19.66
C ALA A 24 -10.09 -3.59 -18.71
N MET A 25 -10.81 -2.89 -17.82
CA MET A 25 -11.75 -3.50 -16.88
C MET A 25 -12.92 -4.20 -17.58
N SER A 26 -13.43 -3.63 -18.68
CA SER A 26 -14.53 -4.22 -19.45
C SER A 26 -14.19 -5.56 -20.11
N SER A 27 -12.89 -5.83 -20.33
CA SER A 27 -12.41 -7.07 -20.95
C SER A 27 -12.17 -8.21 -19.97
N ILE A 28 -12.17 -7.94 -18.66
CA ILE A 28 -11.85 -8.93 -17.62
C ILE A 28 -13.13 -9.59 -17.13
N GLU A 29 -13.18 -10.91 -17.19
CA GLU A 29 -14.27 -11.68 -16.56
C GLU A 29 -14.05 -11.84 -15.06
N LEU A 30 -14.86 -11.15 -14.26
CA LEU A 30 -14.80 -11.15 -12.80
C LEU A 30 -15.96 -11.97 -12.18
N THR A 31 -16.20 -13.18 -12.69
CA THR A 31 -17.40 -13.98 -12.35
C THR A 31 -17.58 -14.22 -10.84
N ASN A 32 -16.51 -14.61 -10.14
CA ASN A 32 -16.58 -14.90 -8.71
C ASN A 32 -16.75 -13.61 -7.88
N LEU A 33 -16.09 -12.52 -8.29
CA LEU A 33 -16.23 -11.22 -7.64
C LEU A 33 -17.64 -10.66 -7.86
N GLY A 34 -18.21 -10.78 -9.06
CA GLY A 34 -19.59 -10.37 -9.34
C GLY A 34 -20.61 -11.15 -8.51
N LYS A 35 -20.43 -12.48 -8.38
CA LYS A 35 -21.27 -13.31 -7.49
C LYS A 35 -21.18 -12.87 -6.02
N LEU A 36 -19.97 -12.59 -5.55
CA LEU A 36 -19.74 -12.12 -4.19
C LEU A 36 -20.43 -10.76 -3.96
N LEU A 37 -20.18 -9.80 -4.84
CA LEU A 37 -20.73 -8.44 -4.73
C LEU A 37 -22.25 -8.40 -4.86
N GLY A 38 -22.87 -9.32 -5.60
CA GLY A 38 -24.33 -9.42 -5.73
C GLY A 38 -25.05 -9.69 -4.40
N GLY A 39 -24.37 -10.28 -3.41
CA GLY A 39 -24.88 -10.47 -2.05
C GLY A 39 -24.54 -9.34 -1.07
N MET A 40 -23.79 -8.33 -1.51
CA MET A 40 -23.27 -7.26 -0.66
C MET A 40 -24.01 -5.94 -0.90
N LYS A 41 -24.08 -5.10 0.13
CA LYS A 41 -24.55 -3.72 0.02
C LYS A 41 -23.35 -2.78 0.11
N GLY A 42 -23.26 -1.83 -0.81
CA GLY A 42 -22.29 -0.73 -0.70
C GLY A 42 -22.54 0.07 0.57
N VAL A 43 -21.53 0.15 1.43
CA VAL A 43 -21.59 0.89 2.71
C VAL A 43 -20.92 2.26 2.59
N ASP A 44 -19.84 2.33 1.83
CA ASP A 44 -19.00 3.52 1.68
C ASP A 44 -18.34 3.53 0.30
N THR A 45 -17.89 4.69 -0.16
CA THR A 45 -17.15 4.86 -1.41
C THR A 45 -16.07 5.91 -1.22
N ASP A 46 -14.82 5.49 -1.34
CA ASP A 46 -13.66 6.38 -1.35
C ASP A 46 -13.33 6.77 -2.81
N ALA A 47 -13.63 8.03 -3.17
CA ALA A 47 -13.37 8.58 -4.50
C ALA A 47 -11.87 8.70 -4.84
N GLY A 48 -10.99 8.61 -3.84
CA GLY A 48 -9.55 8.83 -4.00
C GLY A 48 -9.19 10.31 -4.21
N GLN A 49 -8.03 10.70 -3.71
CA GLN A 49 -7.44 12.03 -3.93
C GLN A 49 -6.05 11.84 -4.53
N ALA A 50 -5.70 12.64 -5.53
CA ALA A 50 -4.46 12.48 -6.30
C ALA A 50 -3.21 12.88 -5.51
N ASP A 51 -3.37 13.73 -4.50
CA ASP A 51 -2.33 14.23 -3.61
C ASP A 51 -2.15 13.38 -2.34
N ARG A 52 -2.90 12.27 -2.23
CA ARG A 52 -2.80 11.37 -1.07
C ARG A 52 -1.44 10.66 -1.06
N LEU A 53 -0.74 10.76 0.07
CA LEU A 53 0.59 10.17 0.29
C LEU A 53 0.53 8.67 0.55
N CYS A 54 -0.48 8.18 1.28
CA CYS A 54 -0.70 6.75 1.45
C CYS A 54 -1.60 6.20 0.35
N ALA A 55 -1.24 5.04 -0.20
CA ALA A 55 -2.12 4.36 -1.14
C ALA A 55 -3.43 3.97 -0.44
N ARG A 56 -4.55 4.04 -1.16
CA ARG A 56 -5.90 3.76 -0.60
C ARG A 56 -5.99 2.41 0.12
N HIS A 57 -5.38 1.38 -0.47
CA HIS A 57 -5.40 0.04 0.10
C HIS A 57 -4.62 -0.05 1.41
N GLU A 58 -3.55 0.74 1.60
CA GLU A 58 -2.82 0.84 2.87
C GLU A 58 -3.70 1.49 3.95
N GLY A 59 -4.40 2.57 3.63
CA GLY A 59 -5.34 3.20 4.55
C GLY A 59 -6.48 2.27 4.98
N LEU A 60 -7.04 1.51 4.02
CA LEU A 60 -8.06 0.50 4.30
C LEU A 60 -7.53 -0.64 5.17
N LEU A 61 -6.31 -1.11 4.91
CA LEU A 61 -5.64 -2.14 5.70
C LEU A 61 -5.43 -1.66 7.15
N ALA A 62 -4.93 -0.45 7.33
CA ALA A 62 -4.72 0.16 8.64
C ALA A 62 -6.03 0.26 9.44
N LYS A 63 -7.13 0.69 8.78
CA LYS A 63 -8.47 0.72 9.37
C LYS A 63 -8.95 -0.68 9.75
N GLY A 64 -8.77 -1.66 8.87
CA GLY A 64 -9.16 -3.06 9.12
C GLY A 64 -8.39 -3.69 10.30
N TRP A 65 -7.13 -3.30 10.50
CA TRP A 65 -6.31 -3.72 11.64
C TRP A 65 -6.60 -2.94 12.93
N GLY A 66 -7.49 -1.94 12.88
CA GLY A 66 -7.81 -1.10 14.03
C GLY A 66 -6.64 -0.25 14.51
N LEU A 67 -5.73 0.13 13.60
CA LEU A 67 -4.64 1.05 13.93
C LEU A 67 -5.20 2.43 14.29
N PRO A 68 -4.48 3.22 15.11
CA PRO A 68 -4.84 4.60 15.39
C PRO A 68 -5.06 5.37 14.09
N ALA A 69 -6.03 6.30 14.10
CA ALA A 69 -6.24 7.19 12.98
C ALA A 69 -4.99 8.08 12.80
N SER A 70 -4.16 7.74 11.83
CA SER A 70 -3.00 8.53 11.43
C SER A 70 -3.38 9.57 10.38
N ALA A 71 -2.66 10.68 10.37
CA ALA A 71 -2.68 11.58 9.22
C ALA A 71 -2.18 10.85 7.97
N ASP A 72 -2.55 11.35 6.79
CA ASP A 72 -2.09 10.81 5.53
C ASP A 72 -0.55 10.83 5.45
N GLY A 73 0.04 9.75 4.94
CA GLY A 73 1.50 9.54 4.95
C GLY A 73 2.08 9.03 6.28
N LEU A 74 1.31 8.94 7.37
CA LEU A 74 1.81 8.63 8.72
C LEU A 74 1.27 7.32 9.31
N ILE A 75 0.91 6.34 8.46
CA ILE A 75 0.55 5.01 8.95
C ILE A 75 1.82 4.36 9.56
N PRO A 76 1.80 3.86 10.81
CA PRO A 76 3.00 3.47 11.54
C PRO A 76 3.49 2.07 11.16
N TRP A 77 3.61 1.77 9.86
CA TRP A 77 4.01 0.47 9.35
C TRP A 77 5.36 0.01 9.89
N ALA A 78 6.35 0.90 9.85
CA ALA A 78 7.69 0.60 10.34
C ALA A 78 7.72 0.30 11.84
N ALA A 79 6.94 1.03 12.65
CA ALA A 79 6.84 0.78 14.09
C ALA A 79 6.15 -0.56 14.38
N LEU A 80 5.12 -0.92 13.61
CA LEU A 80 4.46 -2.23 13.70
C LEU A 80 5.42 -3.37 13.38
N GLU A 81 6.19 -3.24 12.30
CA GLU A 81 7.16 -4.24 11.88
C GLU A 81 8.29 -4.40 12.91
N ALA A 82 8.80 -3.28 13.43
CA ALA A 82 9.80 -3.26 14.49
C ALA A 82 9.27 -3.73 15.86
N LYS A 83 7.95 -3.99 15.98
CA LYS A 83 7.25 -4.27 17.24
C LYS A 83 7.50 -3.19 18.30
N ALA A 84 7.59 -1.95 17.85
CA ALA A 84 7.85 -0.79 18.67
C ALA A 84 6.55 -0.04 19.03
N ASN A 85 6.67 1.02 19.83
CA ASN A 85 5.56 1.88 20.14
C ASN A 85 5.11 2.64 18.88
N LEU A 86 3.81 2.63 18.57
CA LEU A 86 3.25 3.26 17.37
C LEU A 86 3.42 4.79 17.36
N ASN A 87 3.68 5.40 18.50
CA ASN A 87 3.91 6.84 18.64
C ASN A 87 5.39 7.24 18.47
N GLU A 88 6.29 6.28 18.25
CA GLU A 88 7.71 6.54 18.00
C GLU A 88 8.01 6.63 16.50
N GLY A 89 9.00 7.45 16.14
CA GLY A 89 9.47 7.57 14.77
C GLY A 89 10.30 6.35 14.35
N TRP A 90 9.72 5.51 13.48
CA TRP A 90 10.37 4.35 12.89
C TRP A 90 10.32 4.44 11.36
N ALA A 91 11.33 3.88 10.69
CA ALA A 91 11.41 3.83 9.24
C ALA A 91 11.96 2.47 8.79
N VAL A 92 11.46 2.00 7.64
CA VAL A 92 12.07 0.90 6.88
C VAL A 92 12.90 1.52 5.78
N ILE A 93 14.19 1.19 5.73
CA ILE A 93 15.14 1.74 4.76
C ILE A 93 15.64 0.60 3.88
N THR A 94 15.54 0.78 2.56
CA THR A 94 16.14 -0.13 1.57
C THR A 94 17.32 0.57 0.89
N PRO A 95 18.58 0.16 1.16
CA PRO A 95 19.74 0.73 0.47
C PRO A 95 19.65 0.51 -1.04
N CYS A 96 20.01 1.52 -1.81
CA CYS A 96 19.87 1.51 -3.27
C CYS A 96 20.92 2.40 -3.93
N HIS A 97 21.16 2.19 -5.23
CA HIS A 97 22.09 2.99 -6.02
C HIS A 97 21.35 3.99 -6.91
N TRP A 98 21.68 5.27 -6.74
CA TRP A 98 21.20 6.37 -7.55
C TRP A 98 22.26 6.83 -8.54
N ALA A 99 21.93 6.78 -9.83
CA ALA A 99 22.73 7.41 -10.87
C ALA A 99 22.14 8.80 -11.17
N MET A 100 22.95 9.85 -10.96
CA MET A 100 22.55 11.23 -11.18
C MET A 100 23.08 11.73 -12.53
N GLY A 101 22.16 12.00 -13.46
CA GLY A 101 22.43 12.71 -14.71
C GLY A 101 22.16 14.22 -14.58
N ARG A 102 22.32 14.98 -15.68
CA ARG A 102 22.09 16.44 -15.66
C ARG A 102 20.63 16.82 -15.42
N GLU A 103 19.70 16.05 -16.00
CA GLU A 103 18.25 16.35 -15.97
C GLU A 103 17.42 15.15 -15.47
N HIS A 104 18.07 14.07 -15.02
CA HIS A 104 17.38 12.86 -14.59
C HIS A 104 18.13 12.19 -13.44
N ALA A 105 17.38 11.50 -12.60
CA ALA A 105 17.89 10.58 -11.61
C ALA A 105 17.34 9.19 -11.93
N THR A 106 18.21 8.18 -11.92
CA THR A 106 17.80 6.79 -12.13
C THR A 106 18.08 6.00 -10.87
N LEU A 107 17.01 5.42 -10.31
CA LEU A 107 17.10 4.44 -9.25
C LEU A 107 17.32 3.07 -9.86
N THR A 108 18.46 2.44 -9.56
CA THR A 108 18.67 1.04 -9.94
C THR A 108 17.82 0.16 -9.03
N ASP A 109 17.29 -0.96 -9.54
CA ASP A 109 16.57 -1.94 -8.72
C ASP A 109 17.40 -2.29 -7.46
N PRO A 110 16.92 -1.99 -6.25
CA PRO A 110 17.66 -2.24 -5.02
C PRO A 110 18.12 -3.69 -4.86
N ALA A 111 17.39 -4.66 -5.41
CA ALA A 111 17.77 -6.07 -5.35
C ALA A 111 19.09 -6.36 -6.07
N THR A 112 19.46 -5.56 -7.08
CA THR A 112 20.73 -5.72 -7.83
C THR A 112 21.96 -5.38 -7.01
N LEU A 113 21.79 -4.62 -5.92
CA LEU A 113 22.88 -4.28 -5.01
C LEU A 113 23.41 -5.51 -4.26
N GLY A 114 22.60 -6.56 -4.13
CA GLY A 114 23.00 -7.84 -3.55
C GLY A 114 23.42 -7.77 -2.08
N LEU A 115 23.05 -6.70 -1.37
CA LEU A 115 23.39 -6.52 0.05
C LEU A 115 22.73 -7.59 0.91
N LEU A 116 23.55 -8.29 1.68
CA LEU A 116 23.09 -9.19 2.71
C LEU A 116 22.69 -8.41 3.97
N GLU A 117 21.86 -9.03 4.82
CA GLU A 117 21.41 -8.42 6.07
C GLU A 117 22.57 -7.95 6.95
N ALA A 118 23.62 -8.77 7.07
CA ALA A 118 24.79 -8.45 7.88
C ALA A 118 25.53 -7.20 7.37
N GLU A 119 25.62 -7.02 6.05
CA GLU A 119 26.26 -5.88 5.42
C GLU A 119 25.40 -4.62 5.60
N SER A 120 24.09 -4.74 5.41
CA SER A 120 23.14 -3.63 5.61
C SER A 120 23.19 -3.05 7.03
N ARG A 121 23.48 -3.87 8.05
CA ARG A 121 23.59 -3.42 9.45
C ARG A 121 24.86 -2.63 9.75
N THR A 122 25.81 -2.58 8.82
CA THR A 122 27.07 -1.82 8.98
C THR A 122 27.04 -0.42 8.36
N LEU A 123 25.96 -0.09 7.65
CA LEU A 123 25.75 1.21 6.99
C LEU A 123 25.21 2.28 7.94
#